data_AF-A0A954MZE2-F1
#
_entry.id   AF-A0A954MZE2-F1
#
_cell.length_a   1.000
_cell.length_b   1.000
_cell.length_c   1.000
_cell.angle_alpha   90.00
_cell.angle_beta   90.00
_cell.angle_gamma   90.00
#
_symmetry.space_group_name_H-M   'P 1'
#
loop_
_entity.id
_entity.type
_entity.pdbx_description
1 polymer ?
#
loop_
_entity_poly.entity_id
_entity_poly.type
_entity_poly.pdbx_seq_one_letter_code
_entity_poly.pdbx_strand_id
1 'polypeptide(L)'
;LAKLLDKQPYRLVHWRDAARIINYRRFFDINELVSVRQEDPRVFDETHTLLSRWIDEGLISGVRVDHIDGLRDPEGYLDRLDEMIASCQHAPRQVPIFVEKILAPGEQLPHDWPVAGTTGYDFLNQVEPIFISLEGFGKIENYYRRLVRQDYAAEHYSTLGKRRVLRNEFSAQIDRLSDLLERLSIESRRSSPPPAVDAEYLPETSTPQGEQGNPEEQNDPTSGITTPGGPGKRDLINAIVETITAMGVYRTYIDNRHRIVSEADQQTITAAIAQARTTGRATTEALDFLEEVLLLKRRELLSEHTLSERVTFIQRFQQVSGPAAAKGVEDTAHYVYVPLASLCEVGGEPKIHSSDPLEELHRSNLERLQTWPGAMLSATTHDTKRTADVRARLDVLSEFPDLWIESLNRWESAHGEFFTDVGGKPAPDPVTRYLFYQTLIGVWPAENSGSSTNLPEQIELQDLSGRIEAYMLKAAREAKTQTTWTNQNQQYESALSDFIRRLLLNAEAASQSFLKEVRDIVSRISIPGFWNSLSRSLVQFTAPGTPDLYQGDELWNLSLVDPDNRRPVNFQARQNMLNEIITHFESPEEQRRDFLKGLVLTPQDGRIKLHVIRSALTARRDH
;
A
#
# COMPACT_ATOMS: atom_id res chain seq x y z
N LEU A 1 -38.71 -19.43 -8.78
CA LEU A 1 -37.45 -18.66 -8.71
C LEU A 1 -36.21 -19.56 -8.75
N ALA A 2 -35.98 -20.49 -7.82
CA ALA A 2 -34.79 -21.36 -7.82
C ALA A 2 -34.51 -22.05 -9.18
N LYS A 3 -35.49 -22.77 -9.74
CA LYS A 3 -35.38 -23.39 -11.08
C LYS A 3 -35.05 -22.42 -12.23
N LEU A 4 -35.34 -21.13 -12.08
CA LEU A 4 -34.97 -20.09 -13.06
C LEU A 4 -33.51 -19.70 -12.86
N LEU A 5 -33.08 -19.50 -11.61
CA LEU A 5 -31.70 -19.19 -11.23
C LEU A 5 -30.74 -20.33 -11.63
N ASP A 6 -31.14 -21.59 -11.46
CA ASP A 6 -30.33 -22.76 -11.85
C ASP A 6 -30.08 -22.84 -13.37
N LYS A 7 -30.83 -22.11 -14.18
CA LYS A 7 -30.68 -22.04 -15.64
C LYS A 7 -29.88 -20.82 -16.12
N GLN A 8 -29.51 -19.91 -15.22
CA GLN A 8 -28.78 -18.71 -15.61
C GLN A 8 -27.30 -19.02 -15.86
N PRO A 9 -26.63 -18.26 -16.76
CA PRO A 9 -25.18 -18.38 -16.96
C PRO A 9 -24.36 -17.81 -15.78
N TYR A 10 -25.04 -17.22 -14.79
CA TYR A 10 -24.46 -16.72 -13.55
C TYR A 10 -25.08 -17.47 -12.36
N ARG A 11 -24.33 -17.54 -11.25
CA ARG A 11 -24.82 -18.08 -9.99
C ARG A 11 -24.73 -17.00 -8.92
N LEU A 12 -25.88 -16.63 -8.36
CA LEU A 12 -25.92 -15.76 -7.19
C LEU A 12 -25.44 -16.56 -5.98
N VAL A 13 -24.47 -16.01 -5.27
CA VAL A 13 -23.87 -16.60 -4.07
C VAL A 13 -23.83 -15.56 -2.98
N HIS A 14 -23.85 -15.99 -1.73
CA HIS A 14 -23.69 -15.07 -0.62
C HIS A 14 -22.28 -14.46 -0.67
N TRP A 15 -22.16 -13.15 -0.50
CA TRP A 15 -20.90 -12.41 -0.70
C TRP A 15 -19.73 -12.93 0.15
N ARG A 16 -20.02 -13.53 1.31
CA ARG A 16 -19.01 -14.18 2.17
C ARG A 16 -18.37 -15.42 1.55
N ASP A 17 -19.09 -16.12 0.68
CA ASP A 17 -18.57 -17.30 0.00
C ASP A 17 -17.68 -16.91 -1.19
N ALA A 18 -17.80 -15.67 -1.70
CA ALA A 18 -17.12 -15.19 -2.89
C ALA A 18 -15.61 -15.40 -2.83
N ALA A 19 -14.96 -15.11 -1.69
CA ALA A 19 -13.51 -15.27 -1.54
C ALA A 19 -13.00 -16.69 -1.88
N ARG A 20 -13.85 -17.72 -1.73
CA ARG A 20 -13.51 -19.14 -1.96
C ARG A 20 -13.99 -19.67 -3.31
N ILE A 21 -15.05 -19.12 -3.88
CA ILE A 21 -15.72 -19.70 -5.07
C ILE A 21 -15.74 -18.79 -6.29
N ILE A 22 -15.22 -17.55 -6.19
CA ILE A 22 -15.25 -16.60 -7.28
C ILE A 22 -14.43 -17.11 -8.48
N ASN A 23 -15.07 -17.18 -9.63
CA ASN A 23 -14.50 -17.76 -10.86
C ASN A 23 -13.99 -16.73 -11.87
N TYR A 24 -14.00 -15.43 -11.52
CA TYR A 24 -13.41 -14.34 -12.30
C TYR A 24 -12.32 -13.62 -11.50
N ARG A 25 -11.46 -12.86 -12.19
CA ARG A 25 -10.44 -12.00 -11.58
C ARG A 25 -11.08 -10.68 -11.17
N ARG A 26 -10.72 -10.19 -9.99
CA ARG A 26 -11.19 -8.92 -9.41
C ARG A 26 -10.06 -7.91 -9.35
N PHE A 27 -10.42 -6.63 -9.21
CA PHE A 27 -9.54 -5.64 -8.60
C PHE A 27 -9.48 -5.89 -7.08
N PHE A 28 -8.30 -6.30 -6.59
CA PHE A 28 -8.10 -6.76 -5.22
C PHE A 28 -9.16 -7.79 -4.76
N ASP A 29 -9.86 -7.51 -3.66
CA ASP A 29 -10.93 -8.30 -3.07
C ASP A 29 -12.33 -7.70 -3.26
N ILE A 30 -12.48 -6.70 -4.16
CA ILE A 30 -13.74 -6.00 -4.45
C ILE A 30 -14.56 -6.81 -5.46
N ASN A 31 -15.71 -7.34 -5.04
CA ASN A 31 -16.53 -8.25 -5.86
C ASN A 31 -17.20 -7.55 -7.04
N GLU A 32 -17.47 -6.26 -6.90
CA GLU A 32 -18.18 -5.44 -7.86
C GLU A 32 -17.27 -5.02 -9.04
N LEU A 33 -15.96 -5.21 -8.94
CA LEU A 33 -14.97 -4.82 -9.96
C LEU A 33 -14.37 -6.06 -10.64
N VAL A 34 -14.92 -6.41 -11.80
CA VAL A 34 -14.40 -7.50 -12.66
C VAL A 34 -13.26 -7.00 -13.52
N SER A 35 -12.14 -7.72 -13.56
CA SER A 35 -11.00 -7.33 -14.38
C SER A 35 -11.22 -7.58 -15.87
N VAL A 36 -10.68 -6.67 -16.68
CA VAL A 36 -10.70 -6.73 -18.15
C VAL A 36 -9.40 -7.35 -18.69
N ARG A 37 -9.48 -8.04 -19.83
CA ARG A 37 -8.34 -8.70 -20.49
C ARG A 37 -7.67 -7.78 -21.51
N GLN A 38 -7.02 -6.73 -21.00
CA GLN A 38 -6.34 -5.72 -21.83
C GLN A 38 -5.23 -6.30 -22.73
N GLU A 39 -4.76 -7.53 -22.46
CA GLU A 39 -3.82 -8.20 -23.35
C GLU A 39 -4.44 -8.58 -24.71
N ASP A 40 -5.77 -8.73 -24.81
CA ASP A 40 -6.49 -8.99 -26.06
C ASP A 40 -6.66 -7.67 -26.85
N PRO A 41 -6.08 -7.54 -28.07
CA PRO A 41 -6.14 -6.30 -28.84
C PRO A 41 -7.56 -5.78 -29.06
N ARG A 42 -8.54 -6.67 -29.27
CA ARG A 42 -9.93 -6.25 -29.51
C ARG A 42 -10.53 -5.54 -28.30
N VAL A 43 -10.18 -6.02 -27.10
CA VAL A 43 -10.63 -5.45 -25.83
C VAL A 43 -9.94 -4.10 -25.59
N PHE A 44 -8.65 -4.01 -25.90
CA PHE A 44 -7.90 -2.76 -25.84
C PHE A 44 -8.54 -1.69 -26.75
N ASP A 45 -8.73 -2.00 -28.04
CA ASP A 45 -9.28 -1.08 -29.03
C ASP A 45 -10.68 -0.57 -28.63
N GLU A 46 -11.56 -1.47 -28.20
CA GLU A 46 -12.92 -1.11 -27.78
C GLU A 46 -12.92 -0.22 -26.52
N THR A 47 -12.07 -0.54 -25.54
CA THR A 47 -12.02 0.22 -24.28
C THR A 47 -11.29 1.56 -24.41
N HIS A 48 -10.44 1.75 -25.42
CA HIS A 48 -9.65 2.97 -25.61
C HIS A 48 -10.16 3.88 -26.74
N THR A 49 -11.25 3.51 -27.41
CA THR A 49 -11.86 4.33 -28.49
C THR A 49 -12.15 5.77 -28.06
N LEU A 50 -12.73 5.97 -26.87
CA LEU A 50 -13.05 7.30 -26.35
C LEU A 50 -11.79 8.09 -25.99
N LEU A 51 -10.79 7.42 -25.41
CA LEU A 51 -9.52 8.02 -25.04
C LEU A 51 -8.78 8.54 -26.29
N SER A 52 -8.65 7.69 -27.31
CA SER A 52 -8.05 8.05 -28.60
C SER A 52 -8.76 9.28 -29.20
N ARG A 53 -10.10 9.29 -29.21
CA ARG A 53 -10.86 10.45 -29.68
C ARG A 53 -10.56 11.72 -28.90
N TRP A 54 -10.51 11.67 -27.57
CA TRP A 54 -10.21 12.86 -26.75
C TRP A 54 -8.80 13.39 -26.98
N ILE A 55 -7.83 12.51 -27.28
CA ILE A 55 -6.47 12.90 -27.63
C ILE A 55 -6.45 13.56 -29.01
N ASP A 56 -7.11 12.95 -30.01
CA ASP A 56 -7.18 13.49 -31.36
C ASP A 56 -8.02 14.77 -31.46
N GLU A 57 -8.98 15.00 -30.55
CA GLU A 57 -9.70 16.27 -30.42
C GLU A 57 -8.92 17.32 -29.61
N GLY A 58 -7.76 16.97 -29.05
CA GLY A 58 -6.95 17.86 -28.21
C GLY A 58 -7.58 18.22 -26.86
N LEU A 59 -8.54 17.42 -26.38
CA LEU A 59 -9.25 17.64 -25.11
C LEU A 59 -8.43 17.25 -23.89
N ILE A 60 -7.46 16.35 -24.05
CA ILE A 60 -6.54 15.94 -22.99
C ILE A 60 -5.09 16.00 -23.50
N SER A 61 -4.16 16.24 -22.58
CA SER A 61 -2.73 16.42 -22.89
C SER A 61 -1.82 15.47 -22.13
N GLY A 62 -2.37 14.43 -21.50
CA GLY A 62 -1.63 13.41 -20.76
C GLY A 62 -2.56 12.28 -20.33
N VAL A 63 -2.00 11.11 -20.06
CA VAL A 63 -2.75 9.93 -19.59
C VAL A 63 -2.11 9.42 -18.31
N ARG A 64 -2.92 9.14 -17.28
CA ARG A 64 -2.50 8.42 -16.08
C ARG A 64 -3.16 7.05 -16.08
N VAL A 65 -2.35 5.99 -16.16
CA VAL A 65 -2.80 4.60 -16.14
C VAL A 65 -2.97 4.15 -14.70
N ASP A 66 -4.18 3.74 -14.35
CA ASP A 66 -4.54 3.15 -13.07
C ASP A 66 -4.06 1.71 -12.96
N HIS A 67 -3.49 1.35 -11.80
CA HIS A 67 -3.15 -0.01 -11.42
C HIS A 67 -2.45 -0.85 -12.51
N ILE A 68 -1.33 -0.34 -13.06
CA ILE A 68 -0.59 -1.02 -14.15
C ILE A 68 -0.17 -2.45 -13.75
N ASP A 69 0.14 -2.65 -12.47
CA ASP A 69 0.55 -3.94 -11.91
C ASP A 69 -0.58 -4.98 -11.86
N GLY A 70 -1.83 -4.58 -12.12
CA GLY A 70 -2.96 -5.49 -12.30
C GLY A 70 -3.02 -6.13 -13.69
N LEU A 71 -2.27 -5.61 -14.66
CA LEU A 71 -2.29 -6.13 -16.03
C LEU A 71 -1.52 -7.44 -16.17
N ARG A 72 -1.95 -8.24 -17.14
CA ARG A 72 -1.28 -9.51 -17.45
C ARG A 72 0.06 -9.28 -18.16
N ASP A 73 0.06 -8.30 -19.05
CA ASP A 73 1.18 -7.89 -19.90
C ASP A 73 1.24 -6.34 -19.89
N PRO A 74 1.82 -5.72 -18.85
CA PRO A 74 1.85 -4.26 -18.71
C PRO A 74 2.69 -3.58 -19.79
N GLU A 75 3.83 -4.16 -20.16
CA GLU A 75 4.68 -3.63 -21.23
C GLU A 75 3.95 -3.65 -22.57
N GLY A 76 3.31 -4.78 -22.93
CA GLY A 76 2.54 -4.87 -24.17
C GLY A 76 1.26 -4.03 -24.18
N TYR A 77 0.76 -3.62 -23.02
CA TYR A 77 -0.31 -2.62 -22.92
C TYR A 77 0.22 -1.21 -23.17
N LEU A 78 1.35 -0.86 -22.55
CA LEU A 78 1.96 0.47 -22.68
C LEU A 78 2.44 0.73 -24.11
N ASP A 79 3.03 -0.26 -24.78
CA ASP A 79 3.43 -0.13 -26.19
C ASP A 79 2.23 0.15 -27.09
N ARG A 80 1.13 -0.58 -26.89
CA ARG A 80 -0.12 -0.33 -27.63
C ARG A 80 -0.73 1.04 -27.34
N LEU A 81 -0.62 1.50 -26.10
CA LEU A 81 -1.09 2.82 -25.70
C LEU A 81 -0.24 3.93 -26.35
N ASP A 82 1.08 3.80 -26.34
CA ASP A 82 2.00 4.73 -27.00
C ASP A 82 1.78 4.75 -28.53
N GLU A 83 1.65 3.59 -29.17
CA GLU A 83 1.33 3.48 -30.61
C GLU A 83 -0.02 4.14 -30.95
N MET A 84 -1.06 3.90 -30.13
CA MET A 84 -2.38 4.52 -30.30
C MET A 84 -2.27 6.05 -30.19
N ILE A 85 -1.55 6.55 -29.19
CA ILE A 85 -1.31 7.99 -29.00
C ILE A 85 -0.55 8.58 -30.18
N ALA A 86 0.51 7.93 -30.63
CA ALA A 86 1.33 8.35 -31.77
C ALA A 86 0.54 8.39 -33.10
N SER A 87 -0.53 7.59 -33.21
CA SER A 87 -1.41 7.57 -34.38
C SER A 87 -2.43 8.73 -34.45
N CYS A 88 -2.63 9.48 -33.35
CA CYS A 88 -3.56 10.60 -33.29
C CYS A 88 -2.99 11.83 -34.02
N GLN A 89 -3.71 12.35 -35.02
CA GLN A 89 -3.19 13.32 -35.98
C GLN A 89 -3.06 14.74 -35.40
N HIS A 90 -3.97 15.12 -34.50
CA HIS A 90 -3.99 16.46 -33.91
C HIS A 90 -3.50 16.49 -32.46
N ALA A 91 -2.93 15.38 -31.97
CA ALA A 91 -2.37 15.35 -30.64
C ALA A 91 -1.29 16.44 -30.49
N PRO A 92 -1.28 17.21 -29.39
CA PRO A 92 -0.15 18.07 -29.08
C PRO A 92 1.13 17.23 -28.99
N ARG A 93 2.29 17.88 -29.12
CA ARG A 93 3.62 17.25 -29.00
C ARG A 93 3.63 16.24 -27.84
N GLN A 94 4.08 15.01 -28.11
CA GLN A 94 4.22 13.83 -27.22
C GLN A 94 3.34 13.86 -25.95
N VAL A 95 2.14 13.27 -26.02
CA VAL A 95 1.23 13.12 -24.87
C VAL A 95 1.86 12.16 -23.85
N PRO A 96 2.27 12.61 -22.64
CA PRO A 96 2.94 11.77 -21.67
C PRO A 96 1.99 10.73 -21.06
N ILE A 97 2.52 9.54 -20.82
CA ILE A 97 1.87 8.46 -20.08
C ILE A 97 2.50 8.38 -18.69
N PHE A 98 1.69 8.48 -17.64
CA PHE A 98 2.07 8.25 -16.25
C PHE A 98 1.47 6.94 -15.77
N VAL A 99 2.19 6.20 -14.94
CA VAL A 99 1.68 4.94 -14.37
C VAL A 99 1.55 5.03 -12.87
N GLU A 100 0.40 4.63 -12.34
CA GLU A 100 0.29 4.32 -10.91
C GLU A 100 1.00 3.00 -10.65
N LYS A 101 2.24 3.11 -10.18
CA LYS A 101 3.10 1.99 -9.80
C LYS A 101 3.82 2.32 -8.52
N ILE A 102 3.75 1.40 -7.56
CA ILE A 102 4.42 1.54 -6.27
C ILE A 102 5.79 0.90 -6.36
N LEU A 103 6.85 1.70 -6.21
CA LEU A 103 8.24 1.22 -6.18
C LEU A 103 8.63 0.89 -4.75
N ALA A 104 9.16 -0.31 -4.53
CA ALA A 104 9.84 -0.64 -3.28
C ALA A 104 11.17 0.13 -3.15
N PRO A 105 11.73 0.25 -1.94
CA PRO A 105 13.03 0.90 -1.74
C PRO A 105 14.12 0.30 -2.64
N GLY A 106 14.75 1.14 -3.46
CA GLY A 106 15.78 0.73 -4.41
C GLY A 106 15.27 0.04 -5.70
N GLU A 107 13.96 -0.18 -5.84
CA GLU A 107 13.36 -0.66 -7.08
C GLU A 107 13.35 0.47 -8.11
N GLN A 108 13.65 0.13 -9.37
CA GLN A 108 13.57 1.05 -10.50
C GLN A 108 12.39 0.66 -11.40
N LEU A 109 11.76 1.66 -12.01
CA LEU A 109 10.76 1.42 -13.04
C LEU A 109 11.43 0.74 -14.26
N PRO A 110 10.80 -0.25 -14.92
CA PRO A 110 11.37 -0.86 -16.12
C PRO A 110 11.74 0.18 -17.18
N HIS A 111 13.00 0.23 -17.58
CA HIS A 111 13.56 1.29 -18.42
C HIS A 111 12.97 1.37 -19.84
N ASP A 112 12.47 0.25 -20.35
CA ASP A 112 11.93 0.17 -21.72
C ASP A 112 10.45 0.60 -21.79
N TRP A 113 9.81 0.94 -20.67
CA TRP A 113 8.42 1.39 -20.69
C TRP A 113 8.29 2.78 -21.35
N PRO A 114 7.39 2.97 -22.33
CA PRO A 114 7.18 4.26 -23.00
C PRO A 114 6.35 5.21 -22.13
N VAL A 115 6.88 5.59 -20.96
CA VAL A 115 6.19 6.39 -19.95
C VAL A 115 7.02 7.60 -19.53
N ALA A 116 6.36 8.66 -19.08
CA ALA A 116 7.00 9.81 -18.46
C ALA A 116 7.49 9.49 -17.02
N GLY A 117 6.90 8.49 -16.38
CA GLY A 117 7.28 7.99 -15.06
C GLY A 117 6.08 7.55 -14.23
N THR A 118 6.27 7.47 -12.92
CA THR A 118 5.22 7.10 -11.95
C THR A 118 4.31 8.29 -11.62
N THR A 119 3.27 8.02 -10.82
CA THR A 119 2.46 9.05 -10.15
C THR A 119 3.10 9.61 -8.86
N GLY A 120 4.36 9.30 -8.56
CA GLY A 120 5.15 10.02 -7.56
C GLY A 120 5.10 9.53 -6.11
N TYR A 121 4.60 8.32 -5.83
CA TYR A 121 4.70 7.72 -4.48
C TYR A 121 6.14 7.42 -4.07
N ASP A 122 7.03 7.17 -5.03
CA ASP A 122 8.47 7.06 -4.81
C ASP A 122 9.03 8.37 -4.24
N PHE A 123 8.71 9.51 -4.84
CA PHE A 123 9.10 10.82 -4.31
C PHE A 123 8.53 11.06 -2.91
N LEU A 124 7.24 10.74 -2.68
CA LEU A 124 6.59 10.86 -1.37
C LEU A 124 7.42 10.16 -0.28
N ASN A 125 7.78 8.90 -0.52
CA ASN A 125 8.49 8.09 0.46
C ASN A 125 10.00 8.39 0.55
N GLN A 126 10.59 9.02 -0.48
CA GLN A 126 11.97 9.53 -0.43
C GLN A 126 12.08 10.84 0.35
N VAL A 127 11.08 11.72 0.25
CA VAL A 127 11.11 13.04 0.90
C VAL A 127 10.66 12.98 2.36
N GLU A 128 9.79 12.04 2.74
CA GLU A 128 9.27 11.94 4.11
C GLU A 128 10.39 11.81 5.18
N PRO A 129 11.38 10.90 5.04
CA PRO A 129 12.31 10.62 6.14
C PRO A 129 13.29 11.76 6.46
N ILE A 130 13.47 12.75 5.58
CA ILE A 130 14.34 13.90 5.86
C ILE A 130 13.78 14.82 6.95
N PHE A 131 12.47 14.71 7.24
CA PHE A 131 11.77 15.48 8.26
C PHE A 131 11.68 14.75 9.61
N ILE A 132 12.26 13.55 9.71
CA ILE A 132 12.14 12.70 10.90
C ILE A 132 13.51 12.58 11.58
N SER A 133 13.57 12.90 12.86
CA SER A 133 14.75 12.67 13.69
C SER A 133 14.99 11.17 13.86
N LEU A 134 16.12 10.66 13.35
CA LEU A 134 16.50 9.24 13.48
C LEU A 134 16.57 8.78 14.94
N GLU A 135 17.21 9.58 15.81
CA GLU A 135 17.33 9.26 17.23
C GLU A 135 15.96 9.25 17.91
N GLY A 136 15.14 10.26 17.63
CA GLY A 136 13.84 10.39 18.27
C GLY A 136 12.82 9.37 17.78
N PHE A 137 12.83 9.03 16.49
CA PHE A 137 12.09 7.89 15.97
C PHE A 137 12.51 6.59 16.67
N GLY A 138 13.82 6.37 16.87
CA GLY A 138 14.30 5.22 17.64
C GLY A 138 13.76 5.17 19.08
N LYS A 139 13.63 6.32 19.77
CA LYS A 139 12.99 6.39 21.10
C LYS A 139 11.49 6.05 21.04
N ILE A 140 10.78 6.60 20.05
CA ILE A 140 9.35 6.35 19.81
C ILE A 140 9.11 4.87 19.51
N GLU A 141 9.87 4.28 18.61
CA GLU A 141 9.74 2.88 18.21
C GLU A 141 10.03 1.94 19.40
N ASN A 142 11.08 2.22 20.17
CA ASN A 142 11.39 1.45 21.38
C ASN A 142 10.27 1.52 22.42
N TYR A 143 9.66 2.69 22.61
CA TYR A 143 8.48 2.82 23.47
C TYR A 143 7.29 2.02 22.91
N TYR A 144 7.01 2.17 21.61
CA TYR A 144 5.92 1.46 20.94
C TYR A 144 6.05 -0.06 21.09
N ARG A 145 7.23 -0.64 20.85
CA ARG A 145 7.49 -2.09 21.01
C ARG A 145 7.22 -2.57 22.43
N ARG A 146 7.57 -1.77 23.45
CA ARG A 146 7.23 -2.06 24.85
C ARG A 146 5.73 -2.00 25.12
N LEU A 147 5.04 -1.00 24.56
CA LEU A 147 3.58 -0.84 24.69
C LEU A 147 2.84 -2.06 24.13
N VAL A 148 3.23 -2.54 22.95
CA VAL A 148 2.59 -3.68 22.28
C VAL A 148 3.11 -5.03 22.77
N ARG A 149 4.16 -5.05 23.61
CA ARG A 149 4.84 -6.25 24.13
C ARG A 149 5.31 -7.22 23.04
N GLN A 150 5.74 -6.67 21.91
CA GLN A 150 6.26 -7.43 20.77
C GLN A 150 7.53 -6.76 20.26
N ASP A 151 8.56 -7.56 19.99
CA ASP A 151 9.85 -7.10 19.48
C ASP A 151 10.13 -7.73 18.12
N TYR A 152 9.21 -7.48 17.18
CA TYR A 152 9.38 -7.86 15.79
C TYR A 152 9.65 -6.61 14.95
N ALA A 153 10.51 -6.76 13.94
CA ALA A 153 10.73 -5.72 12.94
C ALA A 153 9.50 -5.54 12.03
N ALA A 154 9.40 -4.39 11.36
CA ALA A 154 8.28 -4.02 10.50
C ALA A 154 7.93 -5.10 9.44
N GLU A 155 8.95 -5.72 8.84
CA GLU A 155 8.84 -6.73 7.79
C GLU A 155 8.09 -7.98 8.26
N HIS A 156 8.14 -8.27 9.56
CA HIS A 156 7.36 -9.35 10.16
C HIS A 156 5.86 -9.12 9.95
N TYR A 157 5.38 -7.90 10.23
CA TYR A 157 3.97 -7.55 10.08
C TYR A 157 3.56 -7.50 8.61
N SER A 158 4.41 -7.01 7.71
CA SER A 158 4.21 -7.09 6.26
C SER A 158 4.05 -8.54 5.79
N THR A 159 4.92 -9.44 6.27
CA THR A 159 4.85 -10.88 5.95
C THR A 159 3.56 -11.52 6.49
N LEU A 160 3.16 -11.20 7.72
CA LEU A 160 1.92 -11.70 8.32
C LEU A 160 0.69 -11.21 7.55
N GLY A 161 0.65 -9.92 7.19
CA GLY A 161 -0.44 -9.31 6.44
C GLY A 161 -0.58 -9.91 5.04
N LYS A 162 0.51 -10.00 4.26
CA LYS A 162 0.53 -10.69 2.96
C LYS A 162 0.00 -12.12 3.08
N ARG A 163 0.49 -12.89 4.05
CA ARG A 163 0.07 -14.30 4.26
C ARG A 163 -1.42 -14.41 4.60
N ARG A 164 -1.92 -13.51 5.45
CA ARG A 164 -3.33 -13.46 5.82
C ARG A 164 -4.20 -13.25 4.58
N VAL A 165 -3.87 -12.26 3.76
CA VAL A 165 -4.62 -11.93 2.53
C VAL A 165 -4.62 -13.10 1.54
N LEU A 166 -3.44 -13.67 1.30
CA LEU A 166 -3.28 -14.81 0.39
C LEU A 166 -4.10 -16.03 0.81
N ARG A 167 -4.19 -16.31 2.13
CA ARG A 167 -4.92 -17.48 2.65
C ARG A 167 -6.41 -17.27 2.83
N ASN A 168 -6.89 -16.03 2.86
CA ASN A 168 -8.29 -15.71 3.06
C ASN A 168 -8.86 -15.06 1.79
N GLU A 169 -8.71 -13.74 1.65
CA GLU A 169 -9.33 -12.93 0.59
C GLU A 169 -8.95 -13.39 -0.82
N PHE A 170 -7.74 -13.94 -1.01
CA PHE A 170 -7.22 -14.46 -2.29
C PHE A 170 -7.12 -15.99 -2.36
N SER A 171 -7.77 -16.71 -1.45
CA SER A 171 -7.72 -18.18 -1.43
C SER A 171 -8.10 -18.82 -2.77
N ALA A 172 -9.16 -18.35 -3.44
CA ALA A 172 -9.55 -18.85 -4.77
C ALA A 172 -8.50 -18.56 -5.87
N GLN A 173 -7.76 -17.45 -5.80
CA GLN A 173 -6.68 -17.16 -6.73
C GLN A 173 -5.50 -18.09 -6.49
N ILE A 174 -5.14 -18.35 -5.23
CA ILE A 174 -4.06 -19.26 -4.85
C ILE A 174 -4.39 -20.70 -5.21
N ASP A 175 -5.62 -21.15 -4.99
CA ASP A 175 -6.06 -22.49 -5.40
C ASP A 175 -5.89 -22.68 -6.91
N ARG A 176 -6.31 -21.69 -7.73
CA ARG A 176 -6.13 -21.74 -9.20
C ARG A 176 -4.67 -21.72 -9.63
N LEU A 177 -3.81 -20.95 -8.97
CA LEU A 177 -2.37 -20.98 -9.23
C LEU A 177 -1.77 -22.34 -8.88
N SER A 178 -2.18 -22.95 -7.77
CA SER A 178 -1.71 -24.28 -7.39
C SER A 178 -2.17 -25.35 -8.39
N ASP A 179 -3.39 -25.28 -8.92
CA ASP A 179 -3.88 -26.19 -9.97
C ASP A 179 -3.08 -26.05 -11.28
N LEU A 180 -2.66 -24.83 -11.63
CA LEU A 180 -1.81 -24.58 -12.79
C LEU A 180 -0.40 -25.18 -12.58
N LEU A 181 0.18 -24.94 -11.40
CA LEU A 181 1.51 -25.43 -11.07
C LEU A 181 1.56 -26.95 -10.95
N GLU A 182 0.52 -27.56 -10.39
CA GLU A 182 0.38 -29.02 -10.29
C GLU A 182 0.34 -29.67 -11.67
N ARG A 183 -0.41 -29.10 -12.63
CA ARG A 183 -0.43 -29.58 -14.02
C ARG A 183 0.95 -29.50 -14.67
N LEU A 184 1.64 -28.37 -14.55
CA LEU A 184 3.01 -28.21 -15.04
C LEU A 184 3.96 -29.25 -14.42
N SER A 185 3.77 -29.57 -13.13
CA SER A 185 4.57 -30.57 -12.43
C SER A 185 4.37 -31.98 -12.98
N ILE A 186 3.11 -32.36 -13.25
CA ILE A 186 2.76 -33.67 -13.83
C ILE A 186 3.31 -33.79 -15.25
N GLU A 187 3.20 -32.75 -16.07
CA GLU A 187 3.71 -32.75 -17.45
C GLU A 187 5.24 -32.81 -17.51
N SER A 188 5.92 -32.07 -16.63
CA SER A 188 7.38 -32.12 -16.52
C SER A 188 7.86 -33.53 -16.18
N ARG A 189 7.15 -34.26 -15.31
CA ARG A 189 7.47 -35.66 -14.97
C ARG A 189 7.23 -36.62 -16.13
N ARG A 190 6.19 -36.42 -16.93
CA ARG A 190 5.92 -37.23 -18.14
C ARG A 190 6.96 -37.00 -19.24
N SER A 191 7.59 -35.83 -19.25
CA SER A 191 8.56 -35.41 -20.27
C SER A 191 10.01 -35.72 -19.88
N SER A 192 10.28 -35.99 -18.60
CA SER A 192 11.58 -36.48 -18.14
C SER A 192 11.80 -37.91 -18.64
N PRO A 193 12.94 -38.23 -19.30
CA PRO A 193 13.28 -39.62 -19.60
C PRO A 193 13.36 -40.41 -18.29
N PRO A 194 12.97 -41.70 -18.27
CA PRO A 194 13.18 -42.53 -17.08
C PRO A 194 14.66 -42.50 -16.72
N PRO A 195 15.01 -42.55 -15.41
CA PRO A 195 16.40 -42.72 -15.01
C PRO A 195 16.97 -43.92 -15.75
N ALA A 196 18.18 -43.78 -16.29
CA ALA A 196 18.90 -44.89 -16.90
C ALA A 196 18.91 -46.03 -15.89
N VAL A 197 18.25 -47.13 -16.21
CA VAL A 197 18.33 -48.34 -15.43
C VAL A 197 19.74 -48.85 -15.66
N ASP A 198 20.61 -48.67 -14.67
CA ASP A 198 21.87 -49.39 -14.62
C ASP A 198 21.51 -50.87 -14.59
N ALA A 199 21.71 -51.51 -15.73
CA ALA A 199 21.51 -52.94 -15.91
C ALA A 199 22.65 -53.65 -15.19
N GLU A 200 22.50 -53.89 -13.89
CA GLU A 200 23.27 -54.92 -13.22
C GLU A 200 22.60 -55.37 -11.92
N TYR A 201 22.68 -56.69 -11.70
CA TYR A 201 22.25 -57.45 -10.54
C TYR A 201 20.77 -57.88 -10.41
N LEU A 202 20.44 -58.98 -11.08
CA LEU A 202 19.51 -59.98 -10.56
C LEU A 202 20.27 -60.89 -9.57
N PRO A 203 19.69 -61.17 -8.39
CA PRO A 203 19.87 -62.49 -7.79
C PRO A 203 18.55 -63.23 -7.63
N GLU A 204 18.71 -64.54 -7.70
CA GLU A 204 17.74 -65.61 -7.84
C GLU A 204 16.69 -65.73 -6.72
N THR A 205 15.58 -66.30 -7.17
CA THR A 205 14.45 -66.89 -6.46
C THR A 205 14.80 -67.67 -5.18
N SER A 206 14.06 -67.41 -4.11
CA SER A 206 13.70 -68.42 -3.11
C SER A 206 12.32 -68.16 -2.51
N THR A 207 11.44 -69.17 -2.60
CA THR A 207 10.06 -69.26 -2.11
C THR A 207 9.99 -69.79 -0.66
N PRO A 208 8.84 -69.78 0.05
CA PRO A 208 8.71 -69.14 1.36
C PRO A 208 8.37 -70.09 2.52
N GLN A 209 8.57 -69.59 3.76
CA GLN A 209 7.94 -70.04 5.01
C GLN A 209 7.64 -68.74 5.78
N GLY A 210 6.44 -68.40 6.26
CA GLY A 210 5.35 -69.19 6.80
C GLY A 210 5.29 -68.90 8.30
N GLU A 211 4.44 -67.97 8.77
CA GLU A 211 3.75 -68.06 10.07
C GLU A 211 2.77 -66.91 10.32
N GLN A 212 1.69 -67.27 11.02
CA GLN A 212 0.45 -66.55 11.27
C GLN A 212 0.53 -65.70 12.56
N GLY A 213 -0.18 -64.58 12.60
CA GLY A 213 -0.48 -63.81 13.83
C GLY A 213 -1.55 -62.75 13.56
N ASN A 214 -2.63 -62.77 14.34
CA ASN A 214 -3.96 -62.20 14.07
C ASN A 214 -4.08 -60.68 14.43
N PRO A 215 -5.22 -60.03 14.07
CA PRO A 215 -5.40 -58.58 13.95
C PRO A 215 -6.00 -57.93 15.21
N GLU A 216 -5.80 -56.62 15.35
CA GLU A 216 -6.77 -55.63 15.88
C GLU A 216 -6.09 -54.26 15.99
N GLU A 217 -6.52 -53.27 15.17
CA GLU A 217 -6.97 -51.94 15.63
C GLU A 217 -7.12 -50.95 14.44
N GLN A 218 -8.40 -50.72 14.12
CA GLN A 218 -9.07 -49.46 13.78
C GLN A 218 -8.53 -48.58 12.63
N ASN A 219 -9.32 -48.63 11.55
CA ASN A 219 -9.43 -47.65 10.47
C ASN A 219 -9.81 -46.25 10.98
N ASP A 220 -9.04 -45.24 10.57
CA ASP A 220 -9.50 -43.86 10.37
C ASP A 220 -9.27 -43.46 8.90
N PRO A 221 -10.31 -43.18 8.10
CA PRO A 221 -10.19 -42.97 6.66
C PRO A 221 -10.01 -41.49 6.31
N THR A 222 -8.81 -40.92 6.52
CA THR A 222 -8.38 -39.68 5.82
C THR A 222 -6.87 -39.61 5.55
N SER A 223 -6.17 -40.75 5.53
CA SER A 223 -4.81 -40.81 4.97
C SER A 223 -4.89 -40.82 3.44
N GLY A 224 -4.85 -39.61 2.87
CA GLY A 224 -4.67 -39.43 1.43
C GLY A 224 -3.45 -40.23 0.97
N ILE A 225 -3.69 -41.14 0.02
CA ILE A 225 -2.69 -41.93 -0.67
C ILE A 225 -1.60 -40.98 -1.16
N THR A 226 -0.43 -41.01 -0.53
CA THR A 226 0.79 -40.42 -1.07
C THR A 226 1.21 -41.28 -2.24
N THR A 227 0.77 -40.90 -3.44
CA THR A 227 1.42 -41.35 -4.68
C THR A 227 2.91 -40.99 -4.60
N PRO A 228 3.83 -41.92 -4.89
CA PRO A 228 5.23 -41.57 -5.02
C PRO A 228 5.41 -40.75 -6.30
N GLY A 229 5.76 -39.46 -6.16
CA GLY A 229 6.24 -38.62 -7.26
C GLY A 229 5.61 -37.22 -7.36
N GLY A 230 6.31 -36.21 -6.83
CA GLY A 230 6.02 -34.78 -6.99
C GLY A 230 5.47 -34.10 -5.73
N PRO A 231 5.63 -32.77 -5.59
CA PRO A 231 5.06 -32.01 -4.49
C PRO A 231 3.53 -32.04 -4.55
N GLY A 232 2.86 -32.29 -3.42
CA GLY A 232 1.40 -32.30 -3.36
C GLY A 232 0.82 -30.88 -3.48
N LYS A 233 -0.46 -30.76 -3.86
CA LYS A 233 -1.14 -29.46 -4.00
C LYS A 233 -1.00 -28.55 -2.78
N ARG A 234 -1.06 -29.10 -1.56
CA ARG A 234 -0.87 -28.33 -0.32
C ARG A 234 0.54 -27.74 -0.21
N ASP A 235 1.56 -28.48 -0.64
CA ASP A 235 2.95 -28.01 -0.64
C ASP A 235 3.15 -26.93 -1.69
N LEU A 236 2.53 -27.06 -2.87
CA LEU A 236 2.52 -26.04 -3.91
C LEU A 236 1.82 -24.74 -3.46
N ILE A 237 0.69 -24.85 -2.76
CA ILE A 237 0.02 -23.68 -2.15
C ILE A 237 0.97 -22.98 -1.18
N ASN A 238 1.61 -23.73 -0.28
CA ASN A 238 2.56 -23.15 0.66
C ASN A 238 3.76 -22.53 -0.06
N ALA A 239 4.31 -23.17 -1.09
CA ALA A 239 5.42 -22.62 -1.87
C ALA A 239 5.05 -21.28 -2.53
N ILE A 240 3.87 -21.20 -3.17
CA ILE A 240 3.36 -19.97 -3.78
C ILE A 240 3.18 -18.88 -2.71
N VAL A 241 2.48 -19.19 -1.61
CA VAL A 241 2.19 -18.22 -0.54
C VAL A 241 3.47 -17.71 0.09
N GLU A 242 4.38 -18.59 0.51
CA GLU A 242 5.59 -18.17 1.20
C GLU A 242 6.53 -17.40 0.28
N THR A 243 6.62 -17.76 -1.00
CA THR A 243 7.39 -16.99 -2.00
C THR A 243 6.81 -15.59 -2.16
N ILE A 244 5.50 -15.43 -2.36
CA ILE A 244 4.87 -14.10 -2.49
C ILE A 244 5.07 -13.28 -1.21
N THR A 245 4.96 -13.89 -0.02
CA THR A 245 5.18 -13.17 1.24
C THR A 245 6.61 -12.66 1.40
N ALA A 246 7.58 -13.36 0.82
CA ALA A 246 9.00 -13.03 0.87
C ALA A 246 9.44 -12.05 -0.23
N MET A 247 8.59 -11.74 -1.23
CA MET A 247 8.93 -10.75 -2.25
C MET A 247 9.08 -9.35 -1.63
N GLY A 248 10.22 -8.71 -1.88
CA GLY A 248 10.51 -7.32 -1.49
C GLY A 248 9.87 -6.26 -2.40
N VAL A 249 9.36 -6.68 -3.56
CA VAL A 249 8.66 -5.83 -4.54
C VAL A 249 7.19 -6.24 -4.68
N TYR A 250 6.38 -5.41 -5.34
CA TYR A 250 4.97 -5.72 -5.62
C TYR A 250 4.84 -6.90 -6.59
N ARG A 251 5.61 -6.89 -7.68
CA ARG A 251 5.61 -7.97 -8.68
C ARG A 251 6.88 -7.95 -9.53
N THR A 252 7.09 -9.02 -10.27
CA THR A 252 8.06 -9.13 -11.36
C THR A 252 7.41 -8.86 -12.73
N TYR A 253 8.21 -8.75 -13.79
CA TYR A 253 7.75 -8.37 -15.14
C TYR A 253 8.21 -9.33 -16.25
N ILE A 254 8.00 -10.63 -16.06
CA ILE A 254 8.17 -11.61 -17.14
C ILE A 254 6.91 -11.60 -18.02
N ASP A 255 7.10 -11.45 -19.32
CA ASP A 255 6.03 -11.40 -20.32
C ASP A 255 6.08 -12.59 -21.31
N ASN A 256 5.11 -12.63 -22.23
CA ASN A 256 5.04 -13.65 -23.28
C ASN A 256 5.71 -13.24 -24.60
N ARG A 257 6.09 -11.97 -24.76
CA ARG A 257 6.68 -11.46 -26.01
C ARG A 257 8.17 -11.74 -26.04
N HIS A 258 8.84 -11.40 -24.95
CA HIS A 258 10.28 -11.58 -24.77
C HIS A 258 10.59 -12.92 -24.11
N ARG A 259 9.75 -13.36 -23.15
CA ARG A 259 9.98 -14.60 -22.36
C ARG A 259 11.38 -14.63 -21.72
N ILE A 260 11.85 -13.46 -21.29
CA ILE A 260 13.15 -13.25 -20.64
C ILE A 260 12.89 -12.90 -19.19
N VAL A 261 13.73 -13.44 -18.31
CA VAL A 261 13.78 -13.04 -16.90
C VAL A 261 14.89 -12.00 -16.79
N SER A 262 14.54 -10.77 -16.39
CA SER A 262 15.53 -9.72 -16.16
C SER A 262 16.47 -10.10 -15.00
N GLU A 263 17.66 -9.50 -14.95
CA GLU A 263 18.58 -9.75 -13.82
C GLU A 263 17.93 -9.35 -12.48
N ALA A 264 17.22 -8.23 -12.45
CA ALA A 264 16.50 -7.75 -11.27
C ALA A 264 15.38 -8.71 -10.82
N ASP A 265 14.58 -9.23 -11.76
CA ASP A 265 13.54 -10.22 -11.44
C ASP A 265 14.16 -11.54 -10.98
N GLN A 266 15.27 -11.97 -11.60
CA GLN A 266 15.98 -13.18 -11.19
C GLN A 266 16.51 -13.07 -9.76
N GLN A 267 17.13 -11.94 -9.40
CA GLN A 267 17.60 -11.68 -8.05
C GLN A 267 16.43 -11.67 -7.06
N THR A 268 15.34 -10.99 -7.40
CA THR A 268 14.12 -10.91 -6.58
C THR A 268 13.51 -12.29 -6.31
N ILE A 269 13.30 -13.10 -7.36
CA ILE A 269 12.71 -14.44 -7.24
C ILE A 269 13.62 -15.35 -6.43
N THR A 270 14.93 -15.33 -6.70
CA THR A 270 15.90 -16.18 -5.99
C THR A 270 15.95 -15.83 -4.50
N ALA A 271 15.99 -14.53 -4.17
CA ALA A 271 15.97 -14.07 -2.78
C ALA A 271 14.66 -14.45 -2.06
N ALA A 272 13.52 -14.26 -2.71
CA ALA A 272 12.22 -14.63 -2.15
C ALA A 272 12.10 -16.14 -1.90
N ILE A 273 12.58 -16.98 -2.82
CA ILE A 273 12.61 -18.44 -2.64
C ILE A 273 13.56 -18.83 -1.50
N ALA A 274 14.76 -18.24 -1.43
CA ALA A 274 15.71 -18.51 -0.35
C ALA A 274 15.11 -18.15 1.02
N GLN A 275 14.44 -16.99 1.14
CA GLN A 275 13.74 -16.60 2.35
C GLN A 275 12.54 -17.51 2.65
N ALA A 276 11.77 -17.93 1.64
CA ALA A 276 10.67 -18.87 1.82
C ALA A 276 11.16 -20.22 2.39
N ARG A 277 12.34 -20.70 2.00
CA ARG A 277 12.97 -21.92 2.55
C ARG A 277 13.22 -21.81 4.06
N THR A 278 13.66 -20.64 4.56
CA THR A 278 13.97 -20.48 5.99
C THR A 278 12.73 -20.58 6.88
N THR A 279 11.53 -20.40 6.32
CA THR A 279 10.27 -20.49 7.08
C THR A 279 9.90 -21.92 7.48
N GLY A 280 10.39 -22.93 6.75
CA GLY A 280 10.01 -24.35 6.92
C GLY A 280 8.52 -24.64 6.64
N ARG A 281 7.76 -23.70 6.06
CA ARG A 281 6.31 -23.85 5.83
C ARG A 281 5.96 -24.53 4.49
N ALA A 282 6.91 -24.57 3.56
CA ALA A 282 6.81 -25.25 2.26
C ALA A 282 7.94 -26.26 2.10
N THR A 283 7.70 -27.34 1.35
CA THR A 283 8.74 -28.35 1.10
C THR A 283 9.80 -27.83 0.13
N THR A 284 11.04 -28.29 0.29
CA THR A 284 12.15 -27.95 -0.60
C THR A 284 11.82 -28.29 -2.06
N GLU A 285 11.22 -29.45 -2.30
CA GLU A 285 10.81 -29.91 -3.64
C GLU A 285 9.80 -28.95 -4.30
N ALA A 286 8.80 -28.48 -3.56
CA ALA A 286 7.81 -27.54 -4.08
C ALA A 286 8.43 -26.17 -4.41
N LEU A 287 9.35 -25.70 -3.57
CA LEU A 287 10.08 -24.44 -3.79
C LEU A 287 11.05 -24.54 -4.97
N ASP A 288 11.78 -25.66 -5.09
CA ASP A 288 12.68 -25.92 -6.23
C ASP A 288 11.92 -25.91 -7.54
N PHE A 289 10.76 -26.58 -7.58
CA PHE A 289 9.93 -26.63 -8.76
C PHE A 289 9.32 -25.26 -9.10
N LEU A 290 8.83 -24.52 -8.10
CA LEU A 290 8.33 -23.16 -8.31
C LEU A 290 9.43 -22.24 -8.85
N GLU A 291 10.64 -22.30 -8.28
CA GLU A 291 11.80 -21.54 -8.75
C GLU A 291 12.17 -21.89 -10.20
N GLU A 292 12.14 -23.18 -10.56
CA GLU A 292 12.37 -23.63 -11.93
C GLU A 292 11.37 -23.01 -12.92
N VAL A 293 10.09 -22.98 -12.54
CA VAL A 293 9.02 -22.41 -13.36
C VAL A 293 9.18 -20.89 -13.46
N LEU A 294 9.33 -20.19 -12.33
CA LEU A 294 9.41 -18.72 -12.29
C LEU A 294 10.63 -18.17 -13.02
N LEU A 295 11.78 -18.86 -12.94
CA LEU A 295 13.01 -18.46 -13.62
C LEU A 295 13.14 -18.99 -15.05
N LEU A 296 12.10 -19.66 -15.58
CA LEU A 296 12.13 -20.31 -16.89
C LEU A 296 13.40 -21.17 -17.09
N LYS A 297 13.85 -21.86 -16.04
CA LYS A 297 15.08 -22.67 -16.11
C LYS A 297 14.91 -23.74 -17.17
N ARG A 298 16.01 -24.02 -17.88
CA ARG A 298 16.06 -25.02 -18.97
C ARG A 298 15.10 -24.73 -20.13
N ARG A 299 14.78 -23.46 -20.40
CA ARG A 299 13.85 -23.06 -21.48
C ARG A 299 14.15 -23.70 -22.84
N GLU A 300 15.43 -23.86 -23.19
CA GLU A 300 15.88 -24.44 -24.46
C GLU A 300 15.47 -25.93 -24.63
N LEU A 301 15.12 -26.59 -23.53
CA LEU A 301 14.68 -27.99 -23.50
C LEU A 301 13.15 -28.14 -23.43
N LEU A 302 12.42 -27.03 -23.31
CA LEU A 302 10.97 -27.05 -23.18
C LEU A 302 10.31 -27.02 -24.56
N SER A 303 9.19 -27.73 -24.70
CA SER A 303 8.33 -27.54 -25.87
C SER A 303 7.72 -26.12 -25.84
N GLU A 304 7.39 -25.57 -27.01
CA GLU A 304 6.69 -24.28 -27.12
C GLU A 304 5.40 -24.23 -26.28
N HIS A 305 4.67 -25.34 -26.24
CA HIS A 305 3.46 -25.47 -25.43
C HIS A 305 3.77 -25.30 -23.94
N THR A 306 4.73 -26.08 -23.42
CA THR A 306 5.13 -26.05 -22.00
C THR A 306 5.69 -24.69 -21.61
N LEU A 307 6.50 -24.07 -22.48
CA LEU A 307 7.04 -22.73 -22.26
C LEU A 307 5.91 -21.69 -22.14
N SER A 308 4.94 -21.72 -23.05
CA SER A 308 3.77 -20.83 -23.03
C SER A 308 2.90 -21.03 -21.78
N GLU A 309 2.75 -22.25 -21.30
CA GLU A 309 2.02 -22.53 -20.05
C GLU A 309 2.76 -22.06 -18.80
N ARG A 310 4.10 -22.22 -18.76
CA ARG A 310 4.92 -21.65 -17.68
C ARG A 310 4.80 -20.13 -17.64
N VAL A 311 4.91 -19.44 -18.78
CA VAL A 311 4.71 -17.99 -18.86
C VAL A 311 3.29 -17.59 -18.43
N THR A 312 2.27 -18.35 -18.84
CA THR A 312 0.89 -18.11 -18.39
C THR A 312 0.74 -18.23 -16.87
N PHE A 313 1.40 -19.21 -16.25
CA PHE A 313 1.46 -19.33 -14.80
C PHE A 313 2.16 -18.12 -14.18
N ILE A 314 3.34 -17.73 -14.68
CA ILE A 314 4.11 -16.59 -14.17
C ILE A 314 3.30 -15.29 -14.23
N GLN A 315 2.67 -14.99 -15.36
CA GLN A 315 1.85 -13.78 -15.50
C GLN A 315 0.69 -13.75 -14.50
N ARG A 316 0.05 -14.91 -14.23
CA ARG A 316 -1.01 -15.00 -13.22
C ARG A 316 -0.47 -14.88 -11.80
N PHE A 317 0.71 -15.42 -11.52
CA PHE A 317 1.41 -15.24 -10.25
C PHE A 317 1.70 -13.75 -10.01
N GLN A 318 2.22 -13.06 -11.02
CA GLN A 318 2.50 -11.61 -10.99
C GLN A 318 1.23 -10.77 -10.77
N GLN A 319 0.09 -11.17 -11.33
CA GLN A 319 -1.21 -10.53 -11.09
C GLN A 319 -1.78 -10.76 -9.68
N VAL A 320 -1.19 -11.65 -8.88
CA VAL A 320 -1.58 -11.92 -7.49
C VAL A 320 -0.60 -11.31 -6.50
N SER A 321 0.71 -11.29 -6.81
CA SER A 321 1.73 -10.75 -5.90
C SER A 321 1.53 -9.26 -5.61
N GLY A 322 1.22 -8.45 -6.63
CA GLY A 322 1.01 -7.00 -6.48
C GLY A 322 -0.14 -6.66 -5.54
N PRO A 323 -1.36 -7.16 -5.81
CA PRO A 323 -2.48 -7.07 -4.88
C PRO A 323 -2.19 -7.58 -3.46
N ALA A 324 -1.38 -8.64 -3.32
CA ALA A 324 -1.03 -9.18 -2.02
C ALA A 324 -0.14 -8.21 -1.23
N ALA A 325 0.78 -7.50 -1.90
CA ALA A 325 1.55 -6.43 -1.30
C ALA A 325 0.65 -5.26 -0.86
N ALA A 326 -0.22 -4.74 -1.73
CA ALA A 326 -1.12 -3.63 -1.39
C ALA A 326 -2.05 -3.99 -0.21
N LYS A 327 -2.82 -5.09 -0.31
CA LYS A 327 -3.79 -5.48 0.72
C LYS A 327 -3.13 -5.99 2.01
N GLY A 328 -1.98 -6.65 1.88
CA GLY A 328 -1.26 -7.25 3.00
C GLY A 328 -0.37 -6.27 3.76
N VAL A 329 0.23 -5.31 3.07
CA VAL A 329 1.12 -4.31 3.68
C VAL A 329 0.34 -3.04 3.98
N GLU A 330 -0.11 -2.33 2.95
CA GLU A 330 -0.73 -1.01 3.11
C GLU A 330 -2.08 -1.06 3.85
N ASP A 331 -2.93 -2.05 3.52
CA ASP A 331 -4.27 -2.16 4.10
C ASP A 331 -4.33 -3.18 5.26
N THR A 332 -3.19 -3.64 5.77
CA THR A 332 -3.16 -4.50 6.96
C THR A 332 -1.98 -4.18 7.86
N ALA A 333 -0.75 -4.42 7.42
CA ALA A 333 0.44 -4.22 8.27
C ALA A 333 0.58 -2.77 8.77
N HIS A 334 0.30 -1.77 7.93
CA HIS A 334 0.32 -0.35 8.28
C HIS A 334 -0.77 0.08 9.26
N TYR A 335 -1.67 -0.81 9.66
CA TYR A 335 -2.66 -0.60 10.73
C TYR A 335 -2.38 -1.47 11.96
N VAL A 336 -1.37 -2.34 11.91
CA VAL A 336 -0.97 -3.22 13.02
C VAL A 336 0.36 -2.77 13.64
N TYR A 337 1.30 -2.26 12.83
CA TYR A 337 2.57 -1.73 13.29
C TYR A 337 2.70 -0.26 12.90
N VAL A 338 2.40 0.64 13.86
CA VAL A 338 2.25 2.09 13.64
C VAL A 338 3.06 2.92 14.66
N PRO A 339 4.39 2.71 14.79
CA PRO A 339 5.21 3.46 15.75
C PRO A 339 5.14 4.98 15.49
N LEU A 340 5.19 5.38 14.22
CA LEU A 340 4.95 6.74 13.76
C LEU A 340 4.06 6.68 12.52
N ALA A 341 2.86 7.24 12.60
CA ALA A 341 1.83 7.07 11.57
C ALA A 341 2.12 7.84 10.27
N SER A 342 3.04 8.81 10.27
CA SER A 342 3.50 9.48 9.05
C SER A 342 4.30 8.56 8.11
N LEU A 343 5.00 7.56 8.64
CA LEU A 343 5.72 6.56 7.85
C LEU A 343 4.82 5.46 7.27
N CYS A 344 3.59 5.33 7.78
CA CYS A 344 2.64 4.29 7.40
C CYS A 344 1.80 4.74 6.19
N GLU A 345 2.46 4.90 5.05
CA GLU A 345 1.89 5.43 3.81
C GLU A 345 1.89 4.42 2.65
N VAL A 346 1.17 4.76 1.57
CA VAL A 346 1.20 4.00 0.31
C VAL A 346 2.63 3.99 -0.26
N GLY A 347 3.17 2.78 -0.49
CA GLY A 347 4.57 2.58 -0.90
C GLY A 347 5.64 2.82 0.17
N GLY A 348 5.24 3.24 1.38
CA GLY A 348 6.15 3.43 2.50
C GLY A 348 6.36 2.14 3.29
N GLU A 349 7.27 2.21 4.26
CA GLU A 349 7.41 1.21 5.33
C GLU A 349 7.45 1.94 6.68
N PRO A 350 6.97 1.33 7.78
CA PRO A 350 6.97 1.96 9.11
C PRO A 350 8.36 1.94 9.76
N LYS A 351 9.40 2.28 9.00
CA LYS A 351 10.81 2.37 9.40
C LYS A 351 11.56 3.35 8.50
N ILE A 352 12.74 3.76 8.93
CA ILE A 352 13.66 4.58 8.12
C ILE A 352 14.78 3.67 7.61
N HIS A 353 14.94 3.60 6.28
CA HIS A 353 15.87 2.67 5.63
C HIS A 353 17.32 3.15 5.61
N SER A 354 17.52 4.47 5.44
CA SER A 354 18.84 5.07 5.28
C SER A 354 19.31 5.67 6.61
N SER A 355 20.61 5.51 6.89
CA SER A 355 21.28 6.29 7.93
C SER A 355 21.51 7.75 7.52
N ASP A 356 21.42 8.07 6.22
CA ASP A 356 21.46 9.41 5.66
C ASP A 356 20.33 9.61 4.64
N PRO A 357 19.12 9.99 5.08
CA PRO A 357 18.00 10.26 4.19
C PRO A 357 18.23 11.42 3.22
N LEU A 358 19.08 12.39 3.57
CA LEU A 358 19.31 13.57 2.74
C LEU A 358 20.17 13.21 1.52
N GLU A 359 21.26 12.46 1.73
CA GLU A 359 22.08 11.93 0.64
C GLU A 359 21.25 11.06 -0.30
N GLU A 360 20.38 10.22 0.25
CA GLU A 360 19.48 9.35 -0.51
C GLU A 360 18.49 10.13 -1.39
N LEU A 361 17.90 11.21 -0.86
CA LEU A 361 17.03 12.09 -1.63
C LEU A 361 17.80 12.79 -2.77
N HIS A 362 19.02 13.26 -2.51
CA HIS A 362 19.85 13.87 -3.55
C HIS A 362 20.22 12.89 -4.65
N ARG A 363 20.59 11.66 -4.29
CA ARG A 363 20.86 10.58 -5.26
C ARG A 363 19.61 10.27 -6.09
N SER A 364 18.46 10.11 -5.45
CA SER A 364 17.18 9.85 -6.12
C SER A 364 16.77 10.98 -7.06
N ASN A 365 17.03 12.24 -6.71
CA ASN A 365 16.80 13.39 -7.59
C ASN A 365 17.70 13.38 -8.82
N LEU A 366 18.98 13.02 -8.68
CA LEU A 366 19.91 12.88 -9.81
C LEU A 366 19.50 11.75 -10.75
N GLU A 367 19.11 10.59 -10.19
CA GLU A 367 18.60 9.46 -10.96
C GLU A 367 17.34 9.86 -11.74
N ARG A 368 16.34 10.46 -11.06
CA ARG A 368 15.11 10.92 -11.72
C ARG A 368 15.39 11.92 -12.83
N LEU A 369 16.31 12.87 -12.65
CA LEU A 369 16.67 13.82 -13.70
C LEU A 369 17.24 13.13 -14.95
N GLN A 370 17.96 12.01 -14.77
CA GLN A 370 18.58 11.27 -15.86
C GLN A 370 17.61 10.30 -16.55
N THR A 371 16.77 9.61 -15.79
CA THR A 371 15.97 8.49 -16.29
C THR A 371 14.50 8.83 -16.49
N TRP A 372 13.91 9.59 -15.57
CA TRP A 372 12.47 9.88 -15.56
C TRP A 372 12.19 11.37 -15.25
N PRO A 373 12.72 12.32 -16.04
CA PRO A 373 12.61 13.75 -15.72
C PRO A 373 11.18 14.28 -15.76
N GLY A 374 10.26 13.54 -16.39
CA GLY A 374 8.84 13.85 -16.43
C GLY A 374 8.03 13.32 -15.25
N ALA A 375 8.56 12.37 -14.46
CA ALA A 375 7.81 11.65 -13.42
C ALA A 375 7.11 12.61 -12.44
N MET A 376 5.91 12.23 -11.98
CA MET A 376 5.19 13.06 -11.02
C MET A 376 5.90 13.09 -9.67
N LEU A 377 5.80 14.22 -8.97
CA LEU A 377 6.27 14.37 -7.59
C LEU A 377 5.03 14.62 -6.73
N SER A 378 4.59 13.61 -5.99
CA SER A 378 3.36 13.67 -5.21
C SER A 378 3.66 13.67 -3.71
N ALA A 379 2.95 14.49 -2.95
CA ALA A 379 3.00 14.49 -1.48
C ALA A 379 1.68 14.03 -0.86
N THR A 380 0.56 14.25 -1.55
CA THR A 380 -0.79 13.80 -1.17
C THR A 380 -1.47 13.30 -2.43
N THR A 381 -2.29 12.26 -2.31
CA THR A 381 -3.17 11.82 -3.38
C THR A 381 -4.55 11.46 -2.82
N HIS A 382 -5.47 11.04 -3.68
CA HIS A 382 -6.76 10.50 -3.24
C HIS A 382 -6.65 9.16 -2.49
N ASP A 383 -5.50 8.49 -2.55
CA ASP A 383 -5.27 7.18 -1.91
C ASP A 383 -4.22 7.19 -0.80
N THR A 384 -3.49 8.30 -0.60
CA THR A 384 -2.62 8.45 0.58
C THR A 384 -3.42 8.24 1.87
N LYS A 385 -2.81 7.55 2.84
CA LYS A 385 -3.47 7.21 4.11
C LYS A 385 -3.73 8.48 4.95
N ARG A 386 -2.89 9.51 4.79
CA ARG A 386 -2.95 10.83 5.44
C ARG A 386 -2.36 11.88 4.51
N THR A 387 -2.90 13.10 4.53
CA THR A 387 -2.37 14.20 3.72
C THR A 387 -0.98 14.64 4.20
N ALA A 388 -0.22 15.28 3.31
CA ALA A 388 1.14 15.74 3.59
C ALA A 388 1.25 16.61 4.85
N ASP A 389 0.25 17.43 5.16
CA ASP A 389 0.28 18.31 6.33
C ASP A 389 0.01 17.57 7.65
N VAL A 390 -0.81 16.51 7.62
CA VAL A 390 -0.98 15.62 8.77
C VAL A 390 0.36 14.95 9.09
N ARG A 391 1.03 14.44 8.05
CA ARG A 391 2.34 13.78 8.21
C ARG A 391 3.41 14.74 8.70
N ALA A 392 3.52 15.92 8.08
CA ALA A 392 4.47 16.96 8.48
C ALA A 392 4.32 17.39 9.95
N ARG A 393 3.09 17.41 10.48
CA ARG A 393 2.85 17.66 11.91
C ARG A 393 3.27 16.48 12.78
N LEU A 394 3.00 15.25 12.36
CA LEU A 394 3.36 14.05 13.10
C LEU A 394 4.87 13.83 13.15
N ASP A 395 5.60 14.20 12.10
CA ASP A 395 7.07 14.05 12.06
C ASP A 395 7.76 14.79 13.19
N VAL A 396 7.21 15.94 13.61
CA VAL A 396 7.70 16.75 14.73
C VAL A 396 7.70 15.98 16.05
N LEU A 397 6.88 14.93 16.20
CA LEU A 397 6.94 14.06 17.39
C LEU A 397 8.32 13.43 17.56
N SER A 398 9.01 13.13 16.46
CA SER A 398 10.38 12.60 16.50
C SER A 398 11.38 13.63 17.04
N GLU A 399 11.10 14.93 16.98
CA GLU A 399 11.95 15.96 17.58
C GLU A 399 11.68 16.12 19.09
N PHE A 400 10.46 15.75 19.54
CA PHE A 400 10.04 15.83 20.94
C PHE A 400 9.55 14.46 21.48
N PRO A 401 10.35 13.39 21.40
CA PRO A 401 9.90 12.04 21.72
C PRO A 401 9.53 11.89 23.20
N ASP A 402 10.24 12.57 24.10
CA ASP A 402 9.98 12.48 25.54
C ASP A 402 8.64 13.13 25.91
N LEU A 403 8.32 14.29 25.31
CA LEU A 403 7.03 14.95 25.47
C LEU A 403 5.88 14.03 25.04
N TRP A 404 6.04 13.37 23.89
CA TRP A 404 5.07 12.43 23.37
C TRP A 404 4.87 11.22 24.29
N ILE A 405 5.97 10.55 24.66
CA ILE A 405 5.96 9.35 25.49
C ILE A 405 5.39 9.62 26.88
N GLU A 406 5.76 10.73 27.51
CA GLU A 406 5.23 11.12 28.82
C GLU A 406 3.72 11.38 28.77
N SER A 407 3.24 12.01 27.69
CA SER A 407 1.81 12.28 27.50
C SER A 407 1.02 10.99 27.33
N LEU A 408 1.52 10.07 26.53
CA LEU A 408 0.93 8.73 26.38
C LEU A 408 0.85 7.98 27.70
N ASN A 409 1.92 7.99 28.51
CA ASN A 409 1.90 7.32 29.81
C ASN A 409 0.84 7.90 30.76
N ARG A 410 0.65 9.23 30.74
CA ARG A 410 -0.41 9.90 31.49
C ARG A 410 -1.79 9.48 30.99
N TRP A 411 -2.02 9.54 29.69
CA TRP A 411 -3.31 9.18 29.07
C TRP A 411 -3.67 7.71 29.28
N GLU A 412 -2.73 6.79 29.09
CA GLU A 412 -2.95 5.36 29.34
C GLU A 412 -3.31 5.07 30.80
N SER A 413 -2.75 5.84 31.74
CA SER A 413 -3.08 5.71 33.17
C SER A 413 -4.43 6.35 33.52
N ALA A 414 -4.75 7.50 32.93
CA ALA A 414 -5.97 8.25 33.23
C ALA A 414 -7.21 7.68 32.54
N HIS A 415 -7.08 7.08 31.36
CA HIS A 415 -8.21 6.67 30.53
C HIS A 415 -8.77 5.29 30.85
N GLY A 416 -8.30 4.63 31.91
CA GLY A 416 -8.77 3.31 32.31
C GLY A 416 -10.30 3.21 32.49
N GLU A 417 -10.94 4.29 32.93
CA GLU A 417 -12.40 4.39 33.10
C GLU A 417 -13.20 4.54 31.80
N PHE A 418 -12.51 4.85 30.69
CA PHE A 418 -13.10 4.93 29.35
C PHE A 418 -13.03 3.60 28.60
N PHE A 419 -12.38 2.59 29.15
CA PHE A 419 -12.27 1.27 28.52
C PHE A 419 -13.52 0.45 28.77
N THR A 420 -13.97 -0.28 27.75
CA THR A 420 -15.06 -1.25 27.86
C THR A 420 -14.47 -2.66 27.81
N ASP A 421 -14.95 -3.57 28.68
CA ASP A 421 -14.58 -4.98 28.57
C ASP A 421 -15.29 -5.63 27.38
N VAL A 422 -14.50 -6.13 26.43
CA VAL A 422 -14.99 -6.90 25.29
C VAL A 422 -14.27 -8.24 25.26
N GLY A 423 -14.94 -9.29 25.75
CA GLY A 423 -14.39 -10.64 25.80
C GLY A 423 -13.23 -10.80 26.79
N GLY A 424 -13.30 -10.13 27.95
CA GLY A 424 -12.28 -10.21 28.99
C GLY A 424 -11.01 -9.39 28.69
N LYS A 425 -11.09 -8.46 27.74
CA LYS A 425 -10.00 -7.57 27.35
C LYS A 425 -10.51 -6.12 27.27
N PRO A 426 -9.71 -5.14 27.69
CA PRO A 426 -10.07 -3.73 27.53
C PRO A 426 -10.06 -3.35 26.04
N ALA A 427 -11.16 -2.75 25.60
CA ALA A 427 -11.32 -2.15 24.28
C ALA A 427 -11.42 -0.61 24.40
N PRO A 428 -10.78 0.15 23.49
CA PRO A 428 -9.94 -0.31 22.37
C PRO A 428 -8.62 -0.94 22.85
N ASP A 429 -7.96 -1.74 22.02
CA ASP A 429 -6.64 -2.32 22.34
C ASP A 429 -5.50 -1.26 22.26
N PRO A 430 -4.31 -1.53 22.83
CA PRO A 430 -3.23 -0.53 22.91
C PRO A 430 -2.78 0.05 21.57
N VAL A 431 -2.74 -0.74 20.49
CA VAL A 431 -2.33 -0.24 19.16
C VAL A 431 -3.38 0.74 18.64
N THR A 432 -4.65 0.38 18.77
CA THR A 432 -5.77 1.23 18.36
C THR A 432 -5.81 2.55 19.15
N ARG A 433 -5.55 2.52 20.46
CA ARG A 433 -5.44 3.75 21.28
C ARG A 433 -4.25 4.62 20.84
N TYR A 434 -3.08 4.02 20.64
CA TYR A 434 -1.89 4.73 20.18
C TYR A 434 -2.10 5.42 18.83
N LEU A 435 -2.74 4.73 17.87
CA LEU A 435 -3.11 5.30 16.58
C LEU A 435 -4.14 6.43 16.71
N PHE A 436 -5.13 6.28 17.60
CA PHE A 436 -6.11 7.34 17.89
C PHE A 436 -5.43 8.62 18.37
N TYR A 437 -4.49 8.53 19.31
CA TYR A 437 -3.82 9.71 19.84
C TYR A 437 -3.00 10.45 18.78
N GLN A 438 -2.23 9.72 17.94
CA GLN A 438 -1.53 10.32 16.80
C GLN A 438 -2.52 10.95 15.81
N THR A 439 -3.60 10.25 15.49
CA THR A 439 -4.62 10.77 14.57
C THR A 439 -5.20 12.08 15.07
N LEU A 440 -5.59 12.15 16.35
CA LEU A 440 -6.18 13.33 16.97
C LEU A 440 -5.27 14.56 16.86
N ILE A 441 -3.99 14.43 17.24
CA ILE A 441 -3.05 15.56 17.16
C ILE A 441 -2.71 15.91 15.71
N GLY A 442 -2.66 14.91 14.81
CA GLY A 442 -2.38 15.08 13.40
C GLY A 442 -3.45 15.90 12.69
N VAL A 443 -4.73 15.68 13.00
CA VAL A 443 -5.86 16.39 12.37
C VAL A 443 -6.45 17.54 13.18
N TRP A 444 -5.83 17.90 14.30
CA TRP A 444 -6.30 19.02 15.13
C TRP A 444 -6.39 20.32 14.31
N PRO A 445 -7.48 21.11 14.42
CA PRO A 445 -7.69 22.27 13.54
C PRO A 445 -6.53 23.27 13.53
N ALA A 446 -6.18 23.77 12.34
CA ALA A 446 -5.07 24.70 12.11
C ALA A 446 -5.21 26.00 12.93
N GLU A 447 -6.42 26.54 13.01
CA GLU A 447 -6.74 27.78 13.74
C GLU A 447 -6.54 27.62 15.26
N ASN A 448 -6.79 26.42 15.79
CA ASN A 448 -6.59 26.09 17.20
C ASN A 448 -5.21 25.50 17.51
N SER A 449 -4.28 25.49 16.54
CA SER A 449 -2.92 24.94 16.74
C SER A 449 -1.86 25.99 17.13
N GLY A 450 -2.23 27.27 17.19
CA GLY A 450 -1.38 28.35 17.73
C GLY A 450 -1.52 28.52 19.25
N SER A 451 -0.91 29.57 19.82
CA SER A 451 -1.00 29.96 21.24
C SER A 451 -2.42 30.35 21.72
N SER A 452 -3.48 29.98 20.99
CA SER A 452 -4.86 30.19 21.42
C SER A 452 -5.10 29.45 22.73
N THR A 453 -5.53 30.16 23.77
CA THR A 453 -5.91 29.54 25.04
C THR A 453 -7.16 28.67 24.93
N ASN A 454 -7.91 28.81 23.83
CA ASN A 454 -9.25 28.25 23.66
C ASN A 454 -9.18 26.89 22.96
N LEU A 455 -9.97 25.95 23.46
CA LEU A 455 -10.27 24.70 22.76
C LEU A 455 -11.13 24.99 21.51
N PRO A 456 -11.14 24.08 20.52
CA PRO A 456 -12.10 24.15 19.42
C PRO A 456 -13.53 24.27 19.95
N GLU A 457 -14.38 24.95 19.20
CA GLU A 457 -15.78 25.12 19.57
C GLU A 457 -16.49 23.75 19.59
N GLN A 458 -17.62 23.66 20.31
CA GLN A 458 -18.33 22.38 20.45
C GLN A 458 -18.75 21.79 19.10
N ILE A 459 -19.11 22.63 18.12
CA ILE A 459 -19.46 22.18 16.77
C ILE A 459 -18.25 21.63 16.00
N GLU A 460 -17.08 22.23 16.19
CA GLU A 460 -15.82 21.78 15.57
C GLU A 460 -15.36 20.46 16.20
N LEU A 461 -15.50 20.32 17.53
CA LEU A 461 -15.23 19.06 18.23
C LEU A 461 -16.17 17.95 17.78
N GLN A 462 -17.44 18.25 17.50
CA GLN A 462 -18.39 17.27 16.96
C GLN A 462 -18.00 16.81 15.55
N ASP A 463 -17.64 17.73 14.65
CA ASP A 463 -17.13 17.38 13.31
C ASP A 463 -15.85 16.54 13.41
N LEU A 464 -14.88 17.00 14.21
CA LEU A 464 -13.61 16.29 14.43
C LEU A 464 -13.83 14.89 15.00
N SER A 465 -14.72 14.75 15.99
CA SER A 465 -15.07 13.46 16.58
C SER A 465 -15.69 12.52 15.54
N GLY A 466 -16.59 13.00 14.69
CA GLY A 466 -17.21 12.19 13.63
C GLY A 466 -16.19 11.70 12.59
N ARG A 467 -15.27 12.58 12.17
CA ARG A 467 -14.18 12.25 11.23
C ARG A 467 -13.22 11.20 11.81
N ILE A 468 -12.79 11.39 13.05
CA ILE A 468 -11.88 10.46 13.74
C ILE A 468 -12.58 9.12 13.99
N GLU A 469 -13.85 9.11 14.42
CA GLU A 469 -14.61 7.88 14.63
C GLU A 469 -14.71 7.06 13.33
N ALA A 470 -15.07 7.69 12.22
CA ALA A 470 -15.16 7.02 10.92
C ALA A 470 -13.80 6.44 10.49
N TYR A 471 -12.72 7.21 10.66
CA TYR A 471 -11.37 6.74 10.37
C TYR A 471 -10.94 5.58 11.27
N MET A 472 -11.16 5.67 12.59
CA MET A 472 -10.72 4.66 13.54
C MET A 472 -11.45 3.33 13.35
N LEU A 473 -12.75 3.36 13.00
CA LEU A 473 -13.49 2.15 12.61
C LEU A 473 -12.92 1.53 11.32
N LYS A 474 -12.59 2.35 10.31
CA LYS A 474 -11.90 1.87 9.10
C LYS A 474 -10.55 1.26 9.45
N ALA A 475 -9.71 1.95 10.21
CA ALA A 475 -8.40 1.48 10.65
C ALA A 475 -8.47 0.15 11.41
N ALA A 476 -9.42 0.01 12.35
CA ALA A 476 -9.62 -1.23 13.10
C ALA A 476 -10.05 -2.40 12.21
N ARG A 477 -10.88 -2.15 11.19
CA ARG A 477 -11.29 -3.15 10.20
C ARG A 477 -10.17 -3.53 9.25
N GLU A 478 -9.30 -2.58 8.88
CA GLU A 478 -8.11 -2.84 8.06
C GLU A 478 -7.01 -3.60 8.83
N ALA A 479 -6.81 -3.33 10.11
CA ALA A 479 -5.89 -4.07 10.97
C ALA A 479 -6.25 -5.57 11.06
N LYS A 480 -7.56 -5.89 10.95
CA LYS A 480 -8.10 -7.26 10.97
C LYS A 480 -7.76 -8.06 12.24
N THR A 481 -7.47 -7.37 13.35
CA THR A 481 -7.10 -7.96 14.65
C THR A 481 -8.30 -8.16 15.58
N GLN A 482 -9.19 -7.17 15.66
CA GLN A 482 -10.36 -7.16 16.56
C GLN A 482 -11.70 -7.17 15.81
N THR A 483 -11.73 -6.59 14.61
CA THR A 483 -12.90 -6.52 13.71
C THR A 483 -12.40 -6.57 12.25
N THR A 484 -13.28 -6.92 11.30
CA THR A 484 -12.98 -6.91 9.86
C THR A 484 -14.17 -6.37 9.08
N TRP A 485 -13.97 -6.01 7.81
CA TRP A 485 -15.08 -5.69 6.89
C TRP A 485 -16.07 -6.84 6.71
N THR A 486 -15.59 -8.08 6.77
CA THR A 486 -16.38 -9.30 6.51
C THR A 486 -17.16 -9.79 7.74
N ASN A 487 -16.57 -9.63 8.92
CA ASN A 487 -17.08 -10.10 10.21
C ASN A 487 -16.89 -9.01 11.28
N GLN A 488 -17.79 -8.04 11.27
CA GLN A 488 -17.74 -6.89 12.17
C GLN A 488 -18.03 -7.31 13.62
N ASN A 489 -17.08 -7.02 14.51
CA ASN A 489 -17.26 -7.18 15.95
C ASN A 489 -17.98 -5.95 16.53
N GLN A 490 -19.30 -6.00 16.56
CA GLN A 490 -20.15 -4.89 16.99
C GLN A 490 -19.87 -4.40 18.42
N GLN A 491 -19.49 -5.31 19.34
CA GLN A 491 -19.14 -4.94 20.71
C GLN A 491 -17.85 -4.11 20.73
N TYR A 492 -16.83 -4.54 20.01
CA TYR A 492 -15.56 -3.81 19.91
C TYR A 492 -15.73 -2.47 19.19
N GLU A 493 -16.45 -2.44 18.07
CA GLU A 493 -16.70 -1.20 17.31
C GLU A 493 -17.49 -0.18 18.14
N SER A 494 -18.50 -0.62 18.88
CA SER A 494 -19.26 0.25 19.80
C SER A 494 -18.38 0.79 20.93
N ALA A 495 -17.52 -0.05 21.51
CA ALA A 495 -16.57 0.36 22.55
C ALA A 495 -15.56 1.41 22.03
N LEU A 496 -15.09 1.26 20.79
CA LEU A 496 -14.20 2.22 20.15
C LEU A 496 -14.89 3.57 19.90
N SER A 497 -16.10 3.56 19.35
CA SER A 497 -16.89 4.77 19.17
C SER A 497 -17.19 5.47 20.50
N ASP A 498 -17.57 4.72 21.54
CA ASP A 498 -17.85 5.28 22.87
C ASP A 498 -16.60 5.91 23.50
N PHE A 499 -15.46 5.22 23.45
CA PHE A 499 -14.17 5.73 23.91
C PHE A 499 -13.84 7.10 23.27
N ILE A 500 -13.98 7.22 21.95
CA ILE A 500 -13.71 8.46 21.21
C ILE A 500 -14.67 9.57 21.63
N ARG A 501 -15.98 9.30 21.66
CA ARG A 501 -17.00 10.29 22.01
C ARG A 501 -16.88 10.76 23.45
N ARG A 502 -16.60 9.85 24.40
CA ARG A 502 -16.41 10.21 25.80
C ARG A 502 -15.20 11.16 25.95
N LEU A 503 -14.07 10.86 25.32
CA LEU A 503 -12.88 11.73 25.41
C LEU A 503 -13.06 13.10 24.75
N LEU A 504 -13.76 13.18 23.61
CA LEU A 504 -13.83 14.41 22.83
C LEU A 504 -15.05 15.29 23.12
N LEU A 505 -16.18 14.71 23.52
CA LEU A 505 -17.47 15.40 23.59
C LEU A 505 -18.04 15.53 25.00
N ASN A 506 -17.45 14.85 25.99
CA ASN A 506 -17.98 14.83 27.34
C ASN A 506 -17.46 15.98 28.22
N ALA A 507 -18.26 16.39 29.19
CA ALA A 507 -17.93 17.47 30.13
C ALA A 507 -17.19 16.98 31.39
N GLU A 508 -16.86 15.69 31.46
CA GLU A 508 -16.12 15.09 32.57
C GLU A 508 -14.73 15.72 32.73
N ALA A 509 -14.27 15.86 33.98
CA ALA A 509 -13.00 16.52 34.30
C ALA A 509 -11.79 15.86 33.60
N ALA A 510 -11.77 14.53 33.51
CA ALA A 510 -10.73 13.79 32.79
C ALA A 510 -10.71 14.11 31.28
N SER A 511 -11.88 14.21 30.64
CA SER A 511 -12.01 14.58 29.22
C SER A 511 -11.55 16.02 28.99
N GLN A 512 -11.94 16.94 29.86
CA GLN A 512 -11.52 18.35 29.79
C GLN A 512 -10.01 18.53 30.05
N SER A 513 -9.42 17.71 30.93
CA SER A 513 -7.97 17.68 31.15
C SER A 513 -7.24 17.16 29.91
N PHE A 514 -7.74 16.06 29.34
CA PHE A 514 -7.18 15.47 28.11
C PHE A 514 -7.17 16.47 26.95
N LEU A 515 -8.30 17.15 26.67
CA LEU A 515 -8.37 18.14 25.59
C LEU A 515 -7.39 19.30 25.78
N LYS A 516 -7.16 19.75 27.03
CA LYS A 516 -6.17 20.79 27.34
C LYS A 516 -4.76 20.30 27.09
N GLU A 517 -4.43 19.07 27.48
CA GLU A 517 -3.12 18.46 27.20
C GLU A 517 -2.90 18.25 25.70
N VAL A 518 -3.91 17.81 24.96
CA VAL A 518 -3.87 17.70 23.49
C VAL A 518 -3.58 19.06 22.87
N ARG A 519 -4.30 20.11 23.26
CA ARG A 519 -4.02 21.49 22.83
C ARG A 519 -2.58 21.88 23.14
N ASP A 520 -2.09 21.60 24.34
CA ASP A 520 -0.74 21.99 24.75
C ASP A 520 0.34 21.32 23.89
N ILE A 521 0.20 20.04 23.60
CA ILE A 521 1.09 19.32 22.70
C ILE A 521 0.99 19.89 21.29
N VAL A 522 -0.23 20.02 20.77
CA VAL A 522 -0.48 20.56 19.43
C VAL A 522 0.14 21.95 19.27
N SER A 523 0.04 22.82 20.29
CA SER A 523 0.62 24.16 20.26
C SER A 523 2.15 24.17 20.13
N ARG A 524 2.82 23.12 20.63
CA ARG A 524 4.28 22.95 20.54
C ARG A 524 4.71 22.41 19.18
N ILE A 525 3.92 21.49 18.60
CA ILE A 525 4.31 20.79 17.38
C ILE A 525 3.80 21.46 16.09
N SER A 526 2.78 22.31 16.18
CA SER A 526 2.13 22.83 14.97
C SER A 526 2.94 23.88 14.23
N ILE A 527 3.63 24.79 14.94
CA ILE A 527 4.49 25.77 14.27
C ILE A 527 5.63 25.06 13.51
N PRO A 528 6.43 24.16 14.13
CA PRO A 528 7.36 23.33 13.38
C PRO A 528 6.70 22.52 12.27
N GLY A 529 5.49 21.97 12.50
CA GLY A 529 4.74 21.21 11.50
C GLY A 529 4.37 22.02 10.26
N PHE A 530 3.99 23.29 10.42
CA PHE A 530 3.77 24.20 9.30
C PHE A 530 5.07 24.45 8.51
N TRP A 531 6.21 24.62 9.20
CA TRP A 531 7.50 24.78 8.55
C TRP A 531 7.97 23.51 7.82
N ASN A 532 7.73 22.33 8.39
CA ASN A 532 7.99 21.05 7.73
C ASN A 532 7.14 20.92 6.46
N SER A 533 5.85 21.27 6.52
CA SER A 533 4.98 21.26 5.34
C SER A 533 5.42 22.26 4.25
N LEU A 534 5.78 23.50 4.63
CA LEU A 534 6.29 24.50 3.69
C LEU A 534 7.60 24.04 3.04
N SER A 535 8.51 23.48 3.82
CA SER A 535 9.79 22.98 3.33
C SER A 535 9.59 21.79 2.40
N ARG A 536 8.71 20.85 2.76
CA ARG A 536 8.31 19.71 1.92
C ARG A 536 7.73 20.16 0.59
N SER A 537 6.81 21.13 0.63
CA SER A 537 6.22 21.73 -0.57
C SER A 537 7.32 22.37 -1.41
N LEU A 538 8.21 23.18 -0.83
CA LEU A 538 9.28 23.83 -1.58
C LEU A 538 10.21 22.80 -2.25
N VAL A 539 10.59 21.73 -1.56
CA VAL A 539 11.38 20.62 -2.15
C VAL A 539 10.60 19.96 -3.30
N GLN A 540 9.33 19.64 -3.11
CA GLN A 540 8.47 19.06 -4.17
C GLN A 540 8.42 19.94 -5.42
N PHE A 541 8.19 21.25 -5.27
CA PHE A 541 8.09 22.18 -6.39
C PHE A 541 9.46 22.60 -6.97
N THR A 542 10.59 22.24 -6.36
CA THR A 542 11.93 22.59 -6.89
C THR A 542 12.78 21.39 -7.30
N ALA A 543 12.36 20.17 -6.96
CA ALA A 543 13.02 18.94 -7.39
C ALA A 543 12.82 18.65 -8.90
N PRO A 544 13.71 17.84 -9.51
CA PRO A 544 13.50 17.28 -10.84
C PRO A 544 12.23 16.42 -10.89
N GLY A 545 11.45 16.51 -11.97
CA GLY A 545 10.12 15.90 -12.09
C GLY A 545 9.00 16.92 -12.27
N THR A 546 7.77 16.44 -12.36
CA THR A 546 6.56 17.25 -12.51
C THR A 546 5.81 17.31 -11.17
N PRO A 547 5.82 18.44 -10.44
CA PRO A 547 5.12 18.52 -9.15
C PRO A 547 3.61 18.39 -9.32
N ASP A 548 3.02 17.44 -8.60
CA ASP A 548 1.58 17.24 -8.49
C ASP A 548 1.02 18.00 -7.29
N LEU A 549 -0.18 18.57 -7.43
CA LEU A 549 -0.87 19.29 -6.37
C LEU A 549 -2.28 18.74 -6.22
N TYR A 550 -2.49 17.95 -5.17
CA TYR A 550 -3.82 17.43 -4.85
C TYR A 550 -4.77 18.58 -4.47
N GLN A 551 -6.03 18.46 -4.90
CA GLN A 551 -7.02 19.53 -4.70
C GLN A 551 -7.16 19.92 -3.22
N GLY A 552 -6.89 21.19 -2.91
CA GLY A 552 -7.01 21.75 -1.56
C GLY A 552 -5.69 21.84 -0.80
N ASP A 553 -4.61 21.18 -1.24
CA ASP A 553 -3.28 21.19 -0.62
C ASP A 553 -2.53 22.52 -0.78
N GLU A 554 -3.03 23.45 -1.57
CA GLU A 554 -2.52 24.81 -1.63
C GLU A 554 -2.70 25.58 -0.30
N LEU A 555 -3.55 25.08 0.59
CA LEU A 555 -3.67 25.49 1.99
C LEU A 555 -3.38 24.30 2.92
N TRP A 556 -3.53 24.48 4.23
CA TRP A 556 -3.44 23.36 5.17
C TRP A 556 -4.56 22.36 4.92
N ASN A 557 -4.21 21.18 4.44
CA ASN A 557 -5.11 20.06 4.27
C ASN A 557 -4.83 19.02 5.37
N LEU A 558 -5.67 19.02 6.41
CA LEU A 558 -5.56 18.08 7.53
C LEU A 558 -6.60 16.96 7.39
N SER A 559 -6.46 16.14 6.35
CA SER A 559 -7.40 15.06 6.04
C SER A 559 -6.77 13.67 6.21
N LEU A 560 -7.62 12.70 6.53
CA LEU A 560 -7.30 11.29 6.66
C LEU A 560 -7.60 10.55 5.34
N VAL A 561 -7.39 9.24 5.33
CA VAL A 561 -7.70 8.36 4.18
C VAL A 561 -9.15 8.50 3.72
N ASP A 562 -9.40 8.16 2.44
CA ASP A 562 -10.73 8.07 1.82
C ASP A 562 -11.80 7.51 2.78
N PRO A 563 -12.95 8.18 2.96
CA PRO A 563 -13.43 9.36 2.22
C PRO A 563 -13.06 10.74 2.80
N ASP A 564 -12.26 10.82 3.87
CA ASP A 564 -11.98 12.13 4.51
C ASP A 564 -11.15 13.07 3.60
N ASN A 565 -10.23 12.52 2.79
CA ASN A 565 -9.48 13.26 1.76
C ASN A 565 -10.30 13.56 0.48
N ARG A 566 -11.58 13.18 0.42
CA ARG A 566 -12.49 13.45 -0.70
C ARG A 566 -13.54 14.52 -0.37
N ARG A 567 -13.39 15.20 0.77
CA ARG A 567 -14.26 16.32 1.16
C ARG A 567 -14.21 17.45 0.11
N PRO A 568 -15.32 18.18 -0.08
CA PRO A 568 -15.39 19.24 -1.08
C PRO A 568 -14.42 20.39 -0.75
N VAL A 569 -13.79 20.93 -1.79
CA VAL A 569 -12.86 22.05 -1.68
C VAL A 569 -13.59 23.36 -1.96
N ASN A 570 -13.45 24.35 -1.06
CA ASN A 570 -14.00 25.69 -1.28
C ASN A 570 -13.04 26.53 -2.16
N PHE A 571 -13.16 26.36 -3.48
CA PHE A 571 -12.33 27.08 -4.45
C PHE A 571 -12.56 28.60 -4.46
N GLN A 572 -13.77 29.07 -4.15
CA GLN A 572 -14.06 30.50 -4.11
C GLN A 572 -13.25 31.21 -3.00
N ALA A 573 -13.19 30.61 -1.80
CA ALA A 573 -12.39 31.16 -0.71
C ALA A 573 -10.89 31.21 -1.05
N ARG A 574 -10.38 30.14 -1.68
CA ARG A 574 -8.97 30.05 -2.14
C ARG A 574 -8.65 31.06 -3.23
N GLN A 575 -9.57 31.27 -4.18
CA GLN A 575 -9.42 32.29 -5.21
C GLN A 575 -9.34 33.70 -4.60
N ASN A 576 -10.17 33.99 -3.60
CA ASN A 576 -10.13 35.27 -2.89
C ASN A 576 -8.77 35.46 -2.17
N MET A 577 -8.29 34.44 -1.45
CA MET A 577 -6.97 34.46 -0.78
C MET A 577 -5.82 34.62 -1.79
N LEU A 578 -5.89 33.94 -2.94
CA LEU A 578 -4.89 34.05 -4.00
C LEU A 578 -4.84 35.46 -4.58
N ASN A 579 -6.01 36.05 -4.85
CA ASN A 579 -6.11 37.43 -5.36
C ASN A 579 -5.56 38.45 -4.35
N GLU A 580 -5.84 38.27 -3.06
CA GLU A 580 -5.25 39.06 -1.97
C GLU A 580 -3.72 38.97 -1.99
N ILE A 581 -3.17 37.74 -2.02
CA ILE A 581 -1.73 37.49 -2.07
C ILE A 581 -1.09 38.15 -3.29
N ILE A 582 -1.67 38.02 -4.48
CA ILE A 582 -1.15 38.62 -5.71
C ILE A 582 -1.13 40.15 -5.58
N THR A 583 -2.24 40.74 -5.14
CA THR A 583 -2.36 42.19 -4.97
C THR A 583 -1.29 42.74 -4.03
N HIS A 584 -1.12 42.13 -2.85
CA HIS A 584 -0.13 42.57 -1.88
C HIS A 584 1.32 42.29 -2.30
N PHE A 585 1.55 41.25 -3.11
CA PHE A 585 2.87 40.95 -3.63
C PHE A 585 3.33 41.95 -4.71
N GLU A 586 2.39 42.55 -5.43
CA GLU A 586 2.62 43.59 -6.44
C GLU A 586 2.67 45.01 -5.83
N SER A 587 2.32 45.16 -4.54
CA SER A 587 2.41 46.42 -3.80
C SER A 587 3.86 46.94 -3.68
N PRO A 588 4.03 48.25 -3.37
CA PRO A 588 5.33 48.84 -3.04
C PRO A 588 6.07 48.05 -1.94
N GLU A 589 7.41 48.12 -1.97
CA GLU A 589 8.28 47.25 -1.17
C GLU A 589 7.93 47.20 0.32
N GLU A 590 7.63 48.35 0.94
CA GLU A 590 7.28 48.44 2.36
C GLU A 590 6.01 47.65 2.70
N GLN A 591 4.93 47.88 1.94
CA GLN A 591 3.65 47.20 2.12
C GLN A 591 3.77 45.69 1.86
N ARG A 592 4.51 45.31 0.82
CA ARG A 592 4.80 43.91 0.51
C ARG A 592 5.56 43.25 1.66
N ARG A 593 6.57 43.92 2.21
CA ARG A 593 7.38 43.39 3.32
C ARG A 593 6.53 43.16 4.55
N ASP A 594 5.64 44.10 4.89
CA ASP A 594 4.78 43.96 6.06
C ASP A 594 3.70 42.89 5.87
N PHE A 595 3.16 42.74 4.66
CA PHE A 595 2.28 41.62 4.31
C PHE A 595 2.98 40.25 4.50
N LEU A 596 4.20 40.09 3.96
CA LEU A 596 4.97 38.86 4.10
C LEU A 596 5.31 38.54 5.55
N LYS A 597 5.64 39.55 6.38
CA LYS A 597 5.79 39.35 7.83
C LYS A 597 4.49 38.85 8.45
N GLY A 598 3.35 39.39 8.04
CA GLY A 598 2.03 38.93 8.48
C GLY A 598 1.83 37.43 8.22
N LEU A 599 2.12 36.97 7.00
CA LEU A 599 2.03 35.54 6.63
C LEU A 599 2.88 34.62 7.53
N VAL A 600 4.06 35.08 7.94
CA VAL A 600 4.98 34.34 8.83
C VAL A 600 4.50 34.35 10.28
N LEU A 601 3.89 35.45 10.73
CA LEU A 601 3.39 35.59 12.10
C LEU A 601 2.07 34.84 12.33
N THR A 602 1.26 34.63 11.29
CA THR A 602 -0.03 33.92 11.35
C THR A 602 -0.09 32.74 10.38
N PRO A 603 0.84 31.76 10.47
CA PRO A 603 0.88 30.66 9.51
C PRO A 603 -0.40 29.82 9.52
N GLN A 604 -1.17 29.81 10.61
CA GLN A 604 -2.39 29.01 10.79
C GLN A 604 -3.46 29.25 9.71
N ASP A 605 -3.48 30.44 9.11
CA ASP A 605 -4.46 30.78 8.07
C ASP A 605 -4.18 30.16 6.68
N GLY A 606 -3.00 29.54 6.51
CA GLY A 606 -2.61 28.83 5.29
C GLY A 606 -2.16 29.71 4.13
N ARG A 607 -2.32 31.03 4.20
CA ARG A 607 -1.95 31.96 3.12
C ARG A 607 -0.46 31.91 2.81
N ILE A 608 0.38 31.61 3.81
CA ILE A 608 1.82 31.40 3.61
C ILE A 608 2.11 30.22 2.67
N LYS A 609 1.38 29.09 2.80
CA LYS A 609 1.56 27.92 1.93
C LYS A 609 1.14 28.22 0.50
N LEU A 610 -0.01 28.86 0.34
CA LEU A 610 -0.51 29.32 -0.96
C LEU A 610 0.48 30.26 -1.65
N HIS A 611 1.07 31.19 -0.89
CA HIS A 611 2.10 32.10 -1.39
C HIS A 611 3.36 31.37 -1.85
N VAL A 612 3.86 30.40 -1.08
CA VAL A 612 5.05 29.61 -1.43
C VAL A 612 4.80 28.79 -2.70
N ILE A 613 3.68 28.06 -2.78
CA ILE A 613 3.35 27.24 -3.95
C ILE A 613 3.18 28.10 -5.20
N ARG A 614 2.45 29.22 -5.11
CA ARG A 614 2.29 30.17 -6.22
C ARG A 614 3.63 30.70 -6.70
N SER A 615 4.52 31.05 -5.77
CA SER A 615 5.83 31.61 -6.11
C SER A 615 6.75 30.56 -6.74
N ALA A 616 6.76 29.33 -6.22
CA ALA A 616 7.53 28.22 -6.78
C ALA A 616 7.04 27.83 -8.18
N LEU A 617 5.72 27.72 -8.38
CA LEU A 617 5.13 27.44 -9.70
C LEU A 617 5.40 28.56 -10.72
N THR A 618 5.36 29.82 -10.28
CA THR A 618 5.71 30.95 -11.14
C THR A 618 7.17 30.86 -11.57
N ALA A 619 8.08 30.60 -10.63
CA ALA A 619 9.50 30.44 -10.93
C ALA A 619 9.77 29.27 -11.89
N ARG A 620 9.14 28.11 -11.70
CA ARG A 620 9.26 26.95 -12.61
C ARG A 620 8.72 27.18 -14.01
N ARG A 621 7.74 28.08 -14.16
CA ARG A 621 7.17 28.41 -15.48
C ARG A 621 8.08 29.37 -16.23
N ASP A 622 8.71 30.29 -15.51
CA ASP A 622 9.47 31.40 -16.08
C ASP A 622 10.97 31.07 -16.27
N HIS A 623 11.47 29.99 -15.65
CA HIS A 623 12.85 29.49 -15.68
C HIS A 623 12.88 27.99 -15.92
#